data_AF-V5H3G1-F1
#
_entry.id   AF-V5H3G1-F1
#
_cell.length_a   1.000
_cell.length_b   1.000
_cell.length_c   1.000
_cell.angle_alpha   90.00
_cell.angle_beta   90.00
_cell.angle_gamma   90.00
#
_symmetry.space_group_name_H-M   'P 1'
#
loop_
_entity.id
_entity.type
_entity.pdbx_description
1 polymer ?
#
loop_
_entity_poly.entity_id
_entity_poly.type
_entity_poly.pdbx_seq_one_letter_code
_entity_poly.pdbx_strand_id
1 'polypeptide(L)'
;MKLLLIAVVISIHASEFLTPGEAACTPRYNGGYGGAGGGNVAPKWTFNPKTNRCETVMTHGQCQPSRNCFETSDDCEYECGPEMEQWRV
;
A
#
# COMPACT_ATOMS: atom_id res chain seq x y z
N MET A 1 31.37 21.83 -16.28
CA MET A 1 30.57 20.75 -16.90
C MET A 1 30.40 19.50 -16.03
N LYS A 2 31.29 19.25 -15.04
CA LYS A 2 31.15 18.12 -14.10
C LYS A 2 29.97 18.26 -13.13
N LEU A 3 29.66 19.48 -12.69
CA LEU A 3 28.57 19.77 -11.74
C LEU A 3 27.17 19.46 -12.30
N LEU A 4 26.96 19.66 -13.61
CA LEU A 4 25.70 19.32 -14.28
C LEU A 4 25.44 17.80 -14.29
N LEU A 5 26.49 17.00 -14.46
CA LEU A 5 26.39 15.54 -14.41
C LEU A 5 26.04 15.04 -13.01
N ILE A 6 26.62 15.65 -11.97
CA ILE A 6 26.30 15.30 -10.57
C ILE A 6 24.84 15.66 -10.24
N ALA A 7 24.36 16.82 -10.68
CA ALA A 7 22.96 17.22 -10.47
C ALA A 7 21.97 16.26 -11.17
N VAL A 8 22.24 15.88 -12.42
CA VAL A 8 21.42 14.91 -13.17
C VAL A 8 21.39 13.55 -12.46
N VAL A 9 22.53 13.08 -11.96
CA VAL A 9 22.62 11.81 -11.24
C VAL A 9 21.83 11.87 -9.92
N ILE A 10 21.87 12.97 -9.17
CA ILE A 10 21.07 13.14 -7.94
C ILE A 10 19.56 13.16 -8.26
N SER A 11 19.14 13.84 -9.33
CA SER A 11 17.73 13.87 -9.76
C SER A 11 17.20 12.50 -10.21
N ILE A 12 18.03 11.69 -10.85
CA ILE A 12 17.64 10.32 -11.27
C ILE A 12 17.42 9.43 -10.03
N HIS A 13 18.31 9.47 -9.04
CA HIS A 13 18.17 8.64 -7.83
C HIS A 13 16.99 9.05 -6.93
N ALA A 14 16.60 10.32 -6.92
CA ALA A 14 15.42 10.79 -6.17
C ALA A 14 14.09 10.28 -6.75
N SER A 15 14.07 9.93 -8.05
CA SER A 15 12.86 9.48 -8.75
C SER A 15 12.56 7.99 -8.53
N GLU A 16 13.53 7.21 -8.02
CA GLU A 16 13.43 5.76 -7.81
C GLU A 16 13.22 5.37 -6.33
N PHE A 17 13.25 6.35 -5.42
CA PHE A 17 13.00 6.12 -4.00
C PHE A 17 11.49 6.01 -3.77
N LEU A 18 10.92 4.86 -4.13
CA LEU A 18 9.57 4.47 -3.75
C LEU A 18 9.38 4.81 -2.27
N THR A 19 8.49 5.76 -1.98
CA THR A 19 8.16 6.07 -0.61
C THR A 19 7.67 4.76 0.04
N PRO A 20 8.13 4.40 1.25
CA PRO A 20 7.72 3.14 1.89
C PRO A 20 6.21 2.94 1.98
N GLY A 21 5.44 4.05 2.01
CA GLY A 21 3.98 4.03 2.00
C GLY A 21 3.37 3.69 0.64
N GLU A 22 3.96 4.09 -0.49
CA GLU A 22 3.34 3.83 -1.81
C GLU A 22 3.34 2.34 -2.16
N ALA A 23 4.44 1.63 -1.88
CA ALA A 23 4.52 0.18 -2.07
C ALA A 23 3.56 -0.61 -1.16
N ALA A 24 3.19 -0.05 -0.01
CA ALA A 24 2.22 -0.66 0.90
C ALA A 24 0.77 -0.45 0.44
N CYS A 25 0.47 0.59 -0.34
CA CYS A 25 -0.90 0.96 -0.69
C CYS A 25 -1.32 0.57 -2.11
N THR A 26 -0.38 0.13 -2.96
CA THR A 26 -0.68 -0.32 -4.34
C THR A 26 0.11 -1.58 -4.71
N PRO A 27 -0.49 -2.54 -5.43
CA PRO A 27 -1.88 -2.60 -5.87
C PRO A 27 -2.87 -2.91 -4.73
N ARG A 28 -4.17 -2.76 -4.99
CA ARG A 28 -5.23 -3.22 -4.07
C ARG A 28 -5.03 -4.69 -3.75
N TYR A 29 -5.08 -5.07 -2.48
CA TYR A 29 -5.00 -6.47 -2.09
C TYR A 29 -6.29 -7.19 -2.51
N ASN A 30 -6.14 -8.30 -3.25
CA ASN A 30 -7.28 -9.04 -3.82
C ASN A 30 -7.97 -9.98 -2.81
N GLY A 31 -7.38 -10.18 -1.63
CA GLY A 31 -7.92 -11.12 -0.64
C GLY A 31 -7.64 -12.58 -0.97
N GLY A 32 -8.32 -13.45 -0.21
CA GLY A 32 -8.37 -14.89 -0.40
C GLY A 32 -9.76 -15.42 -0.08
N TYR A 33 -10.09 -16.59 -0.62
CA TYR A 33 -11.36 -17.27 -0.42
C TYR A 33 -11.15 -18.57 0.35
N GLY A 34 -12.12 -18.96 1.18
CA GLY A 34 -12.15 -20.28 1.79
C GLY A 34 -12.40 -21.36 0.73
N GLY A 35 -11.61 -22.44 0.76
CA GLY A 35 -11.81 -23.58 -0.13
C GLY A 35 -12.98 -24.48 0.30
N ALA A 36 -13.27 -25.50 -0.51
CA ALA A 36 -14.37 -26.46 -0.28
C ALA A 36 -14.30 -27.21 1.07
N GLY A 37 -13.14 -27.22 1.73
CA GLY A 37 -12.96 -27.77 3.08
C GLY A 37 -13.34 -26.82 4.23
N GLY A 38 -13.95 -25.66 3.95
CA GLY A 38 -14.35 -24.69 4.98
C GLY A 38 -13.16 -23.92 5.56
N GLY A 39 -12.16 -23.58 4.74
CA GLY A 39 -11.00 -22.81 5.19
C GLY A 39 -11.42 -21.47 5.79
N ASN A 40 -10.97 -21.20 7.03
CA ASN A 40 -11.32 -19.98 7.75
C ASN A 40 -10.71 -18.75 7.05
N VAL A 41 -11.56 -17.82 6.64
CA VAL A 41 -11.16 -16.48 6.19
C VAL A 41 -11.48 -15.48 7.29
N ALA A 42 -10.65 -14.45 7.43
CA ALA A 42 -10.88 -13.36 8.36
C ALA A 42 -11.05 -12.03 7.60
N PRO A 43 -11.97 -11.15 8.02
CA PRO A 43 -12.05 -9.80 7.47
C PRO A 43 -10.81 -9.00 7.87
N LYS A 44 -10.28 -8.22 6.93
CA LYS A 44 -9.17 -7.28 7.04
C LYS A 44 -9.47 -6.03 6.21
N TRP A 45 -8.54 -5.09 6.20
CA TRP A 45 -8.64 -3.84 5.46
C TRP A 45 -7.59 -3.75 4.37
N THR A 46 -7.94 -3.16 3.23
CA THR A 46 -7.03 -2.86 2.13
C THR A 46 -7.39 -1.51 1.54
N PHE A 47 -6.39 -0.75 1.14
CA PHE A 47 -6.59 0.49 0.41
C PHE A 47 -6.90 0.21 -1.06
N ASN A 48 -7.98 0.79 -1.56
CA ASN A 48 -8.34 0.73 -2.97
C ASN A 48 -8.01 2.06 -3.67
N PRO A 49 -6.92 2.14 -4.46
CA PRO A 49 -6.53 3.38 -5.14
C PRO A 49 -7.52 3.83 -6.21
N LYS A 50 -8.44 2.96 -6.66
CA LYS A 50 -9.49 3.34 -7.62
C LYS A 50 -10.61 4.13 -6.96
N THR A 51 -10.94 3.81 -5.71
CA THR A 51 -11.99 4.47 -4.93
C THR A 51 -11.42 5.47 -3.93
N ASN A 52 -10.09 5.44 -3.73
CA ASN A 52 -9.33 6.25 -2.80
C ASN A 52 -9.79 6.07 -1.35
N ARG A 53 -10.06 4.82 -0.93
CA ARG A 53 -10.65 4.46 0.36
C ARG A 53 -10.11 3.13 0.88
N CYS A 54 -10.12 2.96 2.21
CA CYS A 54 -9.96 1.65 2.82
C CYS A 54 -11.26 0.84 2.76
N GLU A 55 -11.14 -0.39 2.25
CA GLU A 55 -12.24 -1.32 2.05
C GLU A 55 -11.97 -2.63 2.78
N THR A 56 -13.04 -3.30 3.21
CA THR A 56 -12.93 -4.64 3.81
C THR A 56 -12.61 -5.70 2.76
N VAL A 57 -11.73 -6.62 3.10
CA VAL A 57 -11.34 -7.76 2.28
C VAL A 57 -11.26 -9.03 3.12
N MET A 58 -11.63 -10.17 2.54
CA MET A 58 -11.43 -11.47 3.19
C MET A 58 -10.02 -11.94 2.90
N THR A 59 -9.26 -12.34 3.92
CA THR A 59 -7.94 -12.93 3.75
C THR A 59 -7.90 -14.36 4.27
N HIS A 60 -7.07 -15.17 3.62
CA HIS A 60 -6.68 -16.48 4.09
C HIS A 60 -5.16 -16.48 4.32
N GLY A 61 -4.72 -16.63 5.57
CA GLY A 61 -3.31 -16.60 5.94
C GLY A 61 -2.80 -15.23 6.39
N GLN A 62 -1.54 -14.92 6.06
CA GLN A 62 -0.84 -13.75 6.59
C GLN A 62 -1.26 -12.45 5.88
N CYS A 63 -1.69 -11.49 6.69
CA CYS A 63 -2.00 -10.11 6.33
C CYS A 63 -0.84 -9.22 6.79
N GLN A 64 -0.25 -8.45 5.87
CA GLN A 64 0.88 -7.57 6.18
C GLN A 64 0.68 -6.21 5.51
N PRO A 65 1.02 -5.09 6.18
CA PRO A 65 0.94 -3.74 5.60
C PRO A 65 1.68 -3.60 4.28
N SER A 66 2.85 -4.24 4.16
CA SER A 66 3.65 -4.27 2.92
C SER A 66 2.95 -4.91 1.72
N ARG A 67 1.82 -5.60 1.94
CA ARG A 67 0.99 -6.23 0.91
C ARG A 67 -0.38 -5.54 0.79
N ASN A 68 -0.53 -4.33 1.32
CA ASN A 68 -1.80 -3.61 1.36
C ASN A 68 -2.88 -4.37 2.13
N CYS A 69 -2.51 -4.92 3.29
CA CYS A 69 -3.42 -5.66 4.15
C CYS A 69 -3.21 -5.25 5.61
N PHE A 70 -4.25 -4.71 6.21
CA PHE A 70 -4.24 -4.10 7.54
C PHE A 70 -5.25 -4.79 8.46
N GLU A 71 -4.95 -4.77 9.76
CA GLU A 71 -5.80 -5.36 10.80
C GLU A 71 -7.02 -4.47 11.09
N THR A 72 -6.86 -3.16 11.05
CA THR A 72 -7.91 -2.17 11.34
C THR A 72 -8.10 -1.17 10.21
N SER A 73 -9.26 -0.50 10.18
CA SER A 73 -9.50 0.61 9.25
C SER A 73 -8.55 1.77 9.52
N ASP A 74 -8.29 2.04 10.79
CA ASP A 74 -7.51 3.19 11.22
C ASP A 74 -6.06 3.06 10.78
N ASP A 75 -5.48 1.85 10.88
CA ASP A 75 -4.13 1.57 10.34
C ASP A 75 -4.07 1.77 8.82
N CYS A 76 -5.12 1.34 8.10
CA CYS A 76 -5.19 1.50 6.65
C CYS A 76 -5.30 2.98 6.25
N GLU A 77 -6.18 3.75 6.90
CA GLU A 77 -6.36 5.17 6.60
C GLU A 77 -5.14 6.00 7.06
N TYR A 78 -4.48 5.61 8.15
CA TYR A 78 -3.25 6.24 8.61
C TYR A 78 -2.07 6.00 7.65
N GLU A 79 -1.98 4.85 6.98
CA GLU A 79 -0.88 4.55 6.05
C GLU A 79 -1.18 5.03 4.63
N CYS A 80 -2.44 4.88 4.19
CA CYS A 80 -2.84 5.03 2.79
C CYS A 80 -3.94 6.07 2.56
N GLY A 81 -4.56 6.61 3.60
CA GLY A 81 -5.70 7.51 3.48
C GLY A 81 -5.36 8.80 2.73
N PRO A 82 -6.37 9.49 2.18
CA PRO A 82 -6.18 10.69 1.35
C PRO A 82 -5.48 11.84 2.08
N GLU A 83 -5.58 11.89 3.41
CA GLU A 83 -4.87 12.88 4.22
C GLU A 83 -3.35 12.68 4.14
N MET A 84 -2.85 11.44 4.04
CA MET A 84 -1.41 11.16 3.93
C MET A 84 -0.82 11.51 2.57
N GLU A 85 -1.63 11.56 1.51
CA GLU A 85 -1.20 12.05 0.19
C GLU A 85 -0.94 13.57 0.22
N GLN A 86 -1.61 14.31 1.12
CA GLN A 86 -1.43 15.75 1.31
C GLN A 86 -0.12 16.12 2.01
N TRP A 87 0.55 15.16 2.69
CA TRP A 87 1.87 15.34 3.30
C TRP A 87 3.01 14.79 2.43
N ARG A 88 2.70 14.21 1.26
CA ARG A 88 3.70 13.75 0.25
C ARG A 88 4.14 14.83 -0.75
N VAL A 89 3.70 16.09 -0.58
CA VAL A 89 4.15 17.26 -1.36
C VAL A 89 5.48 17.84 -0.89
#